data_AF-A0A3R6U1M9-F1
#
_entry.id   AF-A0A3R6U1M9-F1
#
_cell.length_a   1.000
_cell.length_b   1.000
_cell.length_c   1.000
_cell.angle_alpha   90.00
_cell.angle_beta   90.00
_cell.angle_gamma   90.00
#
_symmetry.space_group_name_H-M   'P 1'
#
loop_
_entity.id
_entity.type
_entity.pdbx_description
1 polymer ?
#
loop_
_entity_poly.entity_id
_entity_poly.type
_entity_poly.pdbx_seq_one_letter_code
_entity_poly.pdbx_strand_id
1 'polypeptide(L)'
;MKRSEKQKNLMRSAIAPTIVATIIFFITYFFFGMENTMIGPFATLSFLRYRNMCNHYECLIRNFIVYMIMAVFSFLAVINLPLCILINAAALFWLAYLLIDEYNPNNYFPAGMALIFFQIAPVHTFSALGNRLLALLASFAIVFLFSWLLSRKENTQKRLIGLIQEGFEVCRQLLDLTAKDGDASSFAENVNELLPVHKKLCEINQKCSMEIYSSNRAALRHKGKINWYCRFVLVFQIINYLTNHPEQEGNLARAEEIYAKFYPQFLTTEPTADYRKLTFRVRKPDIRNMRLRFALRQVIILTPCLVISYVWQSNNIYWLVISVFFMMIPFTEHTVQRVRQRVLGTMAGIVLCFVFFTLFPDFGSRVVIMTVANFMIYAADGYGPMVAFITCSALALQSIDSSVPIVLLQRLVYTLTGAGIALLANKYIFPVRIRKQMQYLFELLKSIRTKLTEVDAHTTPGEDMRRHQIDQLIIKSYLLSTRAENLQDSLPEEKKFLDFENDRKQHMAWLASYLVKYLFV
;
A
#
# COMPACT_ATOMS: atom_id res chain seq x y z
N MET A 1 -14.22 26.76 -4.12
CA MET A 1 -12.98 26.58 -4.92
C MET A 1 -12.26 25.24 -4.67
N LYS A 2 -11.77 24.93 -3.45
CA LYS A 2 -10.96 23.71 -3.18
C LYS A 2 -11.59 22.37 -3.63
N ARG A 3 -12.92 22.19 -3.48
CA ARG A 3 -13.62 20.96 -3.89
C ARG A 3 -13.68 20.78 -5.43
N SER A 4 -13.80 21.87 -6.18
CA SER A 4 -13.76 21.85 -7.65
C SER A 4 -12.37 21.52 -8.19
N GLU A 5 -11.33 22.04 -7.54
CA GLU A 5 -9.93 21.80 -7.92
C GLU A 5 -9.50 20.36 -7.64
N LYS A 6 -9.88 19.81 -6.47
CA LYS A 6 -9.69 18.38 -6.16
C LYS A 6 -10.34 17.49 -7.22
N GLN A 7 -11.56 17.82 -7.63
CA GLN A 7 -12.31 17.03 -8.63
C GLN A 7 -11.70 17.13 -10.03
N LYS A 8 -11.23 18.32 -10.44
CA LYS A 8 -10.46 18.49 -11.68
C LYS A 8 -9.18 17.65 -11.69
N ASN A 9 -8.46 17.59 -10.57
CA ASN A 9 -7.26 16.78 -10.43
C ASN A 9 -7.55 15.27 -10.52
N LEU A 10 -8.65 14.82 -9.88
CA LEU A 10 -9.09 13.42 -9.99
C LEU A 10 -9.41 13.05 -11.44
N MET A 11 -10.17 13.87 -12.16
CA MET A 11 -10.50 13.62 -13.57
C MET A 11 -9.25 13.57 -14.46
N ARG A 12 -8.31 14.51 -14.29
CA ARG A 12 -7.02 14.47 -15.02
C ARG A 12 -6.23 13.19 -14.71
N SER A 13 -6.21 12.77 -13.45
CA SER A 13 -5.47 11.57 -13.03
C SER A 13 -6.07 10.25 -13.51
N ALA A 14 -7.35 10.27 -13.94
CA ALA A 14 -8.13 9.14 -14.43
C ALA A 14 -7.93 8.84 -15.93
N ILE A 15 -7.39 9.79 -16.71
CA ILE A 15 -7.22 9.63 -18.16
C ILE A 15 -6.27 8.47 -18.49
N ALA A 16 -5.04 8.53 -17.99
CA ALA A 16 -4.02 7.51 -18.21
C ALA A 16 -4.47 6.07 -17.85
N PRO A 17 -5.00 5.78 -16.65
CA PRO A 17 -5.45 4.43 -16.31
C PRO A 17 -6.64 3.97 -17.16
N THR A 18 -7.53 4.87 -17.59
CA THR A 18 -8.64 4.51 -18.49
C THR A 18 -8.12 4.07 -19.86
N ILE A 19 -7.15 4.80 -20.42
CA ILE A 19 -6.51 4.45 -21.69
C ILE A 19 -5.82 3.08 -21.58
N VAL A 20 -5.02 2.87 -20.52
CA VAL A 20 -4.34 1.59 -20.28
C VAL A 20 -5.34 0.44 -20.15
N ALA A 21 -6.41 0.61 -19.36
CA ALA A 21 -7.45 -0.41 -19.19
C ALA A 21 -8.13 -0.75 -20.52
N THR A 22 -8.46 0.26 -21.31
CA THR A 22 -9.16 0.11 -22.60
C THR A 22 -8.29 -0.61 -23.63
N ILE A 23 -7.02 -0.23 -23.74
CA ILE A 23 -6.06 -0.88 -24.64
C ILE A 23 -5.87 -2.36 -24.24
N ILE A 24 -5.68 -2.64 -22.95
CA ILE A 24 -5.54 -4.02 -22.46
C ILE A 24 -6.82 -4.82 -22.77
N PHE A 25 -7.99 -4.24 -22.54
CA PHE A 25 -9.27 -4.91 -22.83
C PHE A 25 -9.38 -5.30 -24.31
N PHE A 26 -9.14 -4.37 -25.25
CA PHE A 26 -9.24 -4.67 -26.66
C PHE A 26 -8.19 -5.67 -27.15
N ILE A 27 -6.95 -5.54 -26.69
CA ILE A 27 -5.88 -6.49 -27.07
C ILE A 27 -6.20 -7.89 -26.58
N THR A 28 -6.63 -8.03 -25.32
CA THR A 28 -7.01 -9.34 -24.77
C THR A 28 -8.25 -9.92 -25.46
N TYR A 29 -9.26 -9.09 -25.72
CA TYR A 29 -10.48 -9.49 -26.43
C TYR A 29 -10.19 -10.03 -27.84
N PHE A 30 -9.50 -9.25 -28.68
CA PHE A 30 -9.35 -9.57 -30.11
C PHE A 30 -8.27 -10.60 -30.40
N PHE A 31 -7.16 -10.60 -29.65
CA PHE A 31 -6.01 -11.48 -29.96
C PHE A 31 -5.96 -12.74 -29.08
N PHE A 32 -6.53 -12.70 -27.88
CA PHE A 32 -6.37 -13.76 -26.89
C PHE A 32 -7.70 -14.37 -26.41
N GLY A 33 -8.85 -13.89 -26.89
CA GLY A 33 -10.15 -14.43 -26.54
C GLY A 33 -10.79 -13.83 -25.29
N MET A 34 -12.10 -14.06 -25.17
CA MET A 34 -12.95 -13.45 -24.14
C MET A 34 -12.55 -13.85 -22.71
N GLU A 35 -12.08 -15.08 -22.51
CA GLU A 35 -11.64 -15.58 -21.21
C GLU A 35 -10.45 -14.82 -20.62
N ASN A 36 -9.74 -14.01 -21.42
CA ASN A 36 -8.56 -13.25 -21.00
C ASN A 36 -8.85 -11.75 -20.79
N THR A 37 -10.05 -11.28 -21.10
CA THR A 37 -10.46 -9.86 -20.89
C THR A 37 -10.43 -9.44 -19.42
N MET A 38 -10.57 -10.40 -18.51
CA MET A 38 -10.49 -10.19 -17.06
C MET A 38 -9.09 -9.81 -16.57
N ILE A 39 -8.06 -9.83 -17.44
CA ILE A 39 -6.72 -9.33 -17.11
C ILE A 39 -6.72 -7.82 -16.89
N GLY A 40 -7.54 -7.08 -17.64
CA GLY A 40 -7.58 -5.61 -17.66
C GLY A 40 -7.69 -4.95 -16.28
N PRO A 41 -8.69 -5.31 -15.44
CA PRO A 41 -8.91 -4.63 -14.16
C PRO A 41 -7.74 -4.75 -13.17
N PHE A 42 -7.16 -5.95 -13.00
CA PHE A 42 -6.06 -6.12 -12.04
C PHE A 42 -4.71 -5.64 -12.60
N ALA A 43 -4.49 -5.74 -13.92
CA ALA A 43 -3.30 -5.17 -14.57
C ALA A 43 -3.30 -3.63 -14.45
N THR A 44 -4.45 -2.99 -14.67
CA THR A 44 -4.59 -1.53 -14.51
C THR A 44 -4.46 -1.09 -13.06
N LEU A 45 -4.97 -1.87 -12.09
CA LEU A 45 -4.77 -1.59 -10.68
C LEU A 45 -3.28 -1.66 -10.29
N SER A 46 -2.53 -2.60 -10.87
CA SER A 46 -1.07 -2.64 -10.74
C SER A 46 -0.42 -1.41 -11.37
N PHE A 47 -0.81 -1.01 -12.58
CA PHE A 47 -0.33 0.23 -13.19
C PHE A 47 -0.55 1.45 -12.29
N LEU A 48 -1.78 1.65 -11.77
CA LEU A 48 -2.12 2.77 -10.88
C LEU A 48 -1.28 2.87 -9.63
N ARG A 49 -0.89 1.71 -9.11
CA ARG A 49 -0.16 1.55 -7.88
C ARG A 49 1.34 1.75 -8.09
N TYR A 50 1.85 1.34 -9.24
CA TYR A 50 3.26 1.45 -9.56
C TYR A 50 3.62 2.73 -10.29
N ARG A 51 2.72 3.40 -11.01
CA ARG A 51 3.03 4.60 -11.84
C ARG A 51 3.74 5.76 -11.13
N ASN A 52 3.67 5.82 -9.80
CA ASN A 52 4.31 6.85 -8.98
C ASN A 52 5.46 6.29 -8.11
N MET A 53 5.83 5.02 -8.29
CA MET A 53 6.88 4.35 -7.51
C MET A 53 8.20 4.29 -8.30
N CYS A 54 9.10 5.22 -8.03
CA CYS A 54 10.53 4.97 -7.85
C CYS A 54 11.00 3.49 -8.05
N ASN A 55 11.78 3.18 -9.10
CA ASN A 55 12.15 1.82 -9.55
C ASN A 55 10.96 0.91 -9.99
N HIS A 56 10.00 1.51 -10.68
CA HIS A 56 8.80 0.90 -11.28
C HIS A 56 9.04 -0.50 -11.87
N TYR A 57 10.13 -0.67 -12.63
CA TYR A 57 10.37 -1.88 -13.42
C TYR A 57 10.61 -3.13 -12.60
N GLU A 58 11.50 -3.08 -11.59
CA GLU A 58 11.81 -4.26 -10.78
C GLU A 58 10.58 -4.72 -9.98
N CYS A 59 9.77 -3.77 -9.51
CA CYS A 59 8.52 -4.08 -8.83
C CYS A 59 7.49 -4.68 -9.79
N LEU A 60 7.34 -4.12 -10.99
CA LEU A 60 6.43 -4.64 -12.02
C LEU A 60 6.84 -6.05 -12.47
N ILE A 61 8.14 -6.33 -12.66
CA ILE A 61 8.66 -7.67 -13.00
C ILE A 61 8.29 -8.66 -11.89
N ARG A 62 8.51 -8.30 -10.63
CA ARG A 62 8.16 -9.16 -9.49
C ARG A 62 6.65 -9.45 -9.45
N ASN A 63 5.79 -8.47 -9.72
CA ASN A 63 4.35 -8.71 -9.75
C ASN A 63 3.91 -9.53 -10.97
N PHE A 64 4.54 -9.33 -12.12
CA PHE A 64 4.31 -10.15 -13.31
C PHE A 64 4.55 -11.63 -12.99
N ILE A 65 5.67 -11.96 -12.34
CA ILE A 65 5.96 -13.34 -11.90
C ILE A 65 4.86 -13.88 -10.97
N VAL A 66 4.39 -13.06 -10.02
CA VAL A 66 3.29 -13.47 -9.12
C VAL A 66 2.01 -13.77 -9.92
N TYR A 67 1.69 -13.02 -10.97
CA TYR A 67 0.49 -13.27 -11.77
C TYR A 67 0.61 -14.48 -12.69
N MET A 68 1.80 -14.75 -13.22
CA MET A 68 2.08 -16.00 -13.93
C MET A 68 1.82 -17.21 -13.02
N ILE A 69 2.28 -17.13 -11.77
CA ILE A 69 2.02 -18.17 -10.76
C ILE A 69 0.51 -18.26 -10.44
N MET A 70 -0.19 -17.13 -10.30
CA MET A 70 -1.65 -17.14 -10.08
C MET A 70 -2.43 -17.74 -11.24
N ALA A 71 -2.00 -17.54 -12.49
CA ALA A 71 -2.62 -18.16 -13.66
C ALA A 71 -2.47 -19.69 -13.62
N VAL A 72 -1.29 -20.19 -13.27
CA VAL A 72 -1.03 -21.63 -13.11
C VAL A 72 -1.82 -22.21 -11.94
N PHE A 73 -1.84 -21.55 -10.77
CA PHE A 73 -2.63 -22.01 -9.63
C PHE A 73 -4.13 -22.03 -9.94
N SER A 74 -4.64 -21.01 -10.63
CA SER A 74 -6.03 -20.99 -11.06
C SER A 74 -6.35 -22.14 -12.02
N PHE A 75 -5.46 -22.46 -12.95
CA PHE A 75 -5.65 -23.59 -13.86
C PHE A 75 -5.71 -24.92 -13.10
N LEU A 76 -4.76 -25.15 -12.19
CA LEU A 76 -4.72 -26.38 -11.36
C LEU A 76 -5.94 -26.50 -10.44
N ALA A 77 -6.43 -25.39 -9.89
CA ALA A 77 -7.57 -25.38 -8.97
C ALA A 77 -8.89 -25.79 -9.62
N VAL A 78 -9.01 -25.73 -10.95
CA VAL A 78 -10.25 -26.06 -11.67
C VAL A 78 -10.25 -27.52 -12.17
N ILE A 79 -9.14 -28.24 -12.08
CA ILE A 79 -9.04 -29.63 -12.59
C ILE A 79 -9.96 -30.57 -11.82
N ASN A 80 -9.92 -30.54 -10.48
CA ASN A 80 -10.77 -31.38 -9.63
C ASN A 80 -11.00 -30.73 -8.26
N LEU A 81 -11.98 -31.27 -7.51
CA LEU A 81 -12.37 -30.74 -6.21
C LEU A 81 -11.22 -30.76 -5.16
N PRO A 82 -10.42 -31.83 -5.00
CA PRO A 82 -9.28 -31.81 -4.08
C PRO A 82 -8.25 -30.71 -4.40
N LEU A 83 -7.89 -30.54 -5.68
CA LEU A 83 -6.99 -29.47 -6.11
C LEU A 83 -7.62 -28.10 -5.92
N CYS A 84 -8.93 -27.95 -6.13
CA CYS A 84 -9.65 -26.72 -5.84
C CYS A 84 -9.46 -26.29 -4.37
N ILE A 85 -9.55 -27.22 -3.43
CA ILE A 85 -9.36 -26.94 -1.99
C ILE A 85 -7.88 -26.63 -1.69
N LEU A 86 -6.98 -27.54 -2.06
CA LEU A 86 -5.58 -27.47 -1.67
C LEU A 86 -4.84 -26.29 -2.34
N ILE A 87 -5.03 -26.11 -3.65
CA ILE A 87 -4.36 -25.05 -4.40
C ILE A 87 -4.89 -23.67 -4.01
N ASN A 88 -6.21 -23.50 -3.82
CA ASN A 88 -6.74 -22.21 -3.36
C ASN A 88 -6.26 -21.86 -1.94
N ALA A 89 -6.24 -22.83 -1.02
CA ALA A 89 -5.71 -22.61 0.31
C ALA A 89 -4.21 -22.23 0.28
N ALA A 90 -3.40 -22.96 -0.49
CA ALA A 90 -1.97 -22.68 -0.65
C ALA A 90 -1.74 -21.32 -1.32
N ALA A 91 -2.46 -21.02 -2.40
CA ALA A 91 -2.34 -19.77 -3.15
C ALA A 91 -2.70 -18.56 -2.28
N LEU A 92 -3.84 -18.59 -1.58
CA LEU A 92 -4.28 -17.50 -0.71
C LEU A 92 -3.33 -17.29 0.47
N PHE A 93 -2.83 -18.37 1.09
CA PHE A 93 -1.85 -18.27 2.17
C PHE A 93 -0.51 -17.69 1.67
N TRP A 94 0.01 -18.22 0.57
CA TRP A 94 1.26 -17.76 -0.06
C TRP A 94 1.16 -16.29 -0.45
N LEU A 95 0.05 -15.90 -1.08
CA LEU A 95 -0.24 -14.55 -1.51
C LEU A 95 -0.27 -13.57 -0.33
N ALA A 96 -0.99 -13.94 0.75
CA ALA A 96 -1.03 -13.14 1.96
C ALA A 96 0.36 -13.01 2.61
N TYR A 97 1.13 -14.11 2.67
CA TYR A 97 2.48 -14.10 3.24
C TYR A 97 3.49 -13.28 2.42
N LEU A 98 3.40 -13.36 1.08
CA LEU A 98 4.35 -12.72 0.16
C LEU A 98 4.10 -11.21 0.02
N LEU A 99 2.83 -10.81 -0.15
CA LEU A 99 2.48 -9.45 -0.57
C LEU A 99 2.11 -8.54 0.59
N ILE A 100 1.50 -9.06 1.66
CA ILE A 100 1.09 -8.26 2.82
C ILE A 100 2.32 -7.94 3.65
N ASP A 101 2.47 -6.66 3.96
CA ASP A 101 3.50 -6.13 4.83
C ASP A 101 2.85 -5.23 5.89
N GLU A 102 3.50 -5.07 7.05
CA GLU A 102 3.00 -4.27 8.18
C GLU A 102 2.69 -2.83 7.75
N TYR A 103 3.49 -2.30 6.82
CA TYR A 103 3.41 -0.94 6.30
C TYR A 103 2.45 -0.81 5.10
N ASN A 104 2.10 -1.92 4.46
CA ASN A 104 1.35 -1.93 3.20
C ASN A 104 0.40 -3.14 3.14
N PRO A 105 -0.70 -3.11 3.92
CA PRO A 105 -1.60 -4.24 4.09
C PRO A 105 -2.46 -4.55 2.85
N ASN A 106 -2.65 -3.59 1.94
CA ASN A 106 -3.59 -3.70 0.81
C ASN A 106 -2.94 -4.27 -0.47
N ASN A 107 -1.69 -4.71 -0.39
CA ASN A 107 -0.92 -5.11 -1.58
C ASN A 107 -1.39 -6.44 -2.20
N TYR A 108 -2.20 -7.19 -1.48
CA TYR A 108 -2.71 -8.48 -1.91
C TYR A 108 -3.87 -8.36 -2.91
N PHE A 109 -4.57 -7.22 -2.96
CA PHE A 109 -5.78 -7.03 -3.77
C PHE A 109 -5.58 -7.42 -5.25
N PRO A 110 -4.56 -6.88 -5.97
CA PRO A 110 -4.41 -7.19 -7.40
C PRO A 110 -4.11 -8.67 -7.68
N ALA A 111 -3.29 -9.32 -6.87
CA ALA A 111 -2.98 -10.74 -7.04
C ALA A 111 -4.17 -11.63 -6.69
N GLY A 112 -4.94 -11.27 -5.66
CA GLY A 112 -6.13 -12.04 -5.28
C GLY A 112 -7.25 -11.88 -6.29
N MET A 113 -7.39 -10.67 -6.88
CA MET A 113 -8.23 -10.45 -8.05
C MET A 113 -7.83 -11.38 -9.20
N ALA A 114 -6.53 -11.47 -9.53
CA ALA A 114 -6.06 -12.35 -10.59
C ALA A 114 -6.45 -13.82 -10.34
N LEU A 115 -6.21 -14.34 -9.13
CA LEU A 115 -6.59 -15.72 -8.77
C LEU A 115 -8.09 -15.98 -8.95
N ILE A 116 -8.94 -15.07 -8.46
CA ILE A 116 -10.40 -15.20 -8.56
C ILE A 116 -10.86 -15.07 -10.02
N PHE A 117 -10.36 -14.06 -10.73
CA PHE A 117 -10.80 -13.75 -12.09
C PHE A 117 -10.42 -14.83 -13.10
N PHE A 118 -9.26 -15.46 -12.92
CA PHE A 118 -8.89 -16.61 -13.74
C PHE A 118 -9.74 -17.86 -13.48
N GLN A 119 -10.39 -17.98 -12.32
CA GLN A 119 -11.36 -19.05 -12.04
C GLN A 119 -12.78 -18.70 -12.50
N ILE A 120 -13.09 -17.40 -12.65
CA ILE A 120 -14.37 -16.93 -13.23
C ILE A 120 -14.43 -17.24 -14.72
N ALA A 121 -13.31 -17.03 -15.42
CA ALA A 121 -13.13 -17.46 -16.79
C ALA A 121 -12.16 -18.65 -16.78
N PRO A 122 -12.59 -19.85 -16.38
CA PRO A 122 -11.68 -20.99 -16.25
C PRO A 122 -11.11 -21.40 -17.62
N VAL A 123 -9.90 -21.96 -17.56
CA VAL A 123 -9.25 -22.55 -18.72
C VAL A 123 -8.92 -23.99 -18.38
N HIS A 124 -9.27 -24.92 -19.28
CA HIS A 124 -9.14 -26.36 -19.03
C HIS A 124 -8.05 -27.03 -19.87
N THR A 125 -7.61 -26.42 -20.97
CA THR A 125 -6.59 -26.97 -21.86
C THR A 125 -5.24 -26.28 -21.69
N PHE A 126 -4.15 -27.02 -21.90
CA PHE A 126 -2.80 -26.47 -21.84
C PHE A 126 -2.54 -25.39 -22.90
N SER A 127 -3.16 -25.52 -24.09
CA SER A 127 -3.06 -24.51 -25.14
C SER A 127 -3.68 -23.18 -24.71
N ALA A 128 -4.86 -23.21 -24.11
CA ALA A 128 -5.52 -22.01 -23.60
C ALA A 128 -4.78 -21.42 -22.38
N LEU A 129 -4.12 -22.25 -21.56
CA LEU A 129 -3.22 -21.75 -20.51
C LEU A 129 -2.04 -20.99 -21.14
N GLY A 130 -1.42 -21.55 -22.17
CA GLY A 130 -0.38 -20.86 -22.95
C GLY A 130 -0.87 -19.52 -23.50
N ASN A 131 -2.08 -19.49 -24.06
CA ASN A 131 -2.72 -18.26 -24.55
C ASN A 131 -2.91 -17.22 -23.44
N ARG A 132 -3.35 -17.64 -22.26
CA ARG A 132 -3.49 -16.77 -21.07
C ARG A 132 -2.16 -16.20 -20.59
N LEU A 133 -1.10 -17.00 -20.59
CA LEU A 133 0.24 -16.55 -20.22
C LEU A 133 0.79 -15.53 -21.23
N LEU A 134 0.54 -15.71 -22.53
CA LEU A 134 0.86 -14.73 -23.57
C LEU A 134 0.03 -13.44 -23.43
N ALA A 135 -1.27 -13.56 -23.13
CA ALA A 135 -2.15 -12.41 -22.88
C ALA A 135 -1.68 -11.58 -21.67
N LEU A 136 -1.22 -12.25 -20.61
CA LEU A 136 -0.60 -11.62 -19.44
C LEU A 136 0.68 -10.87 -19.83
N LEU A 137 1.54 -11.50 -20.65
CA LEU A 137 2.77 -10.89 -21.13
C LEU A 137 2.49 -9.63 -21.96
N ALA A 138 1.56 -9.71 -22.92
CA ALA A 138 1.15 -8.56 -23.73
C ALA A 138 0.58 -7.43 -22.86
N SER A 139 -0.29 -7.77 -21.91
CA SER A 139 -0.90 -6.81 -20.97
C SER A 139 0.15 -6.10 -20.12
N PHE A 140 1.13 -6.84 -19.60
CA PHE A 140 2.20 -6.27 -18.80
C PHE A 140 3.18 -5.45 -19.64
N ALA A 141 3.46 -5.85 -20.89
CA ALA A 141 4.26 -5.04 -21.81
C ALA A 141 3.64 -3.65 -22.02
N ILE A 142 2.31 -3.57 -22.18
CA ILE A 142 1.58 -2.29 -22.24
C ILE A 142 1.72 -1.51 -20.94
N VAL A 143 1.54 -2.15 -19.79
CA VAL A 143 1.71 -1.51 -18.47
C VAL A 143 3.14 -0.97 -18.31
N PHE A 144 4.16 -1.71 -18.73
CA PHE A 144 5.55 -1.27 -18.72
C PHE A 144 5.78 -0.07 -19.66
N LEU A 145 5.28 -0.13 -20.88
CA LEU A 145 5.40 0.94 -21.87
C LEU A 145 4.75 2.23 -21.36
N PHE A 146 3.51 2.17 -20.87
CA PHE A 146 2.82 3.34 -20.34
C PHE A 146 3.47 3.86 -19.05
N SER A 147 3.95 2.96 -18.19
CA SER A 147 4.71 3.37 -17.00
C SER A 147 6.00 4.08 -17.40
N TRP A 148 6.68 3.63 -18.45
CA TRP A 148 7.87 4.29 -18.97
C TRP A 148 7.57 5.66 -19.59
N LEU A 149 6.54 5.75 -20.44
CA LEU A 149 6.12 6.98 -21.10
C LEU A 149 5.63 8.05 -20.10
N LEU A 150 4.90 7.63 -19.08
CA LEU A 150 4.32 8.53 -18.06
C LEU A 150 5.26 8.76 -16.87
N SER A 151 6.29 7.93 -16.69
CA SER A 151 7.32 8.18 -15.69
C SER A 151 8.04 9.46 -16.07
N ARG A 152 7.80 10.54 -15.32
CA ARG A 152 8.73 11.67 -15.30
C ARG A 152 10.13 11.11 -14.99
N LYS A 153 11.18 11.72 -15.56
CA LYS A 153 12.61 11.40 -15.33
C LYS A 153 13.09 11.64 -13.87
N GLU A 154 12.18 11.55 -12.90
CA GLU A 154 12.47 11.57 -11.47
C GLU A 154 12.83 10.15 -11.02
N ASN A 155 14.14 9.93 -10.90
CA ASN A 155 14.68 8.75 -10.25
C ASN A 155 14.40 8.86 -8.73
N THR A 156 14.14 7.73 -8.07
CA THR A 156 14.05 7.61 -6.59
C THR A 156 15.15 8.37 -5.88
N GLN A 157 16.37 8.24 -6.42
CA GLN A 157 17.54 8.93 -5.90
C GLN A 157 17.38 10.45 -5.97
N LYS A 158 16.82 11.01 -7.07
CA LYS A 158 16.57 12.45 -7.20
C LYS A 158 15.52 12.93 -6.20
N ARG A 159 14.44 12.16 -6.03
CA ARG A 159 13.40 12.51 -5.04
C ARG A 159 13.96 12.51 -3.62
N LEU A 160 14.77 11.52 -3.28
CA LEU A 160 15.42 11.42 -1.98
C LEU A 160 16.45 12.54 -1.78
N ILE A 161 17.24 12.88 -2.79
CA ILE A 161 18.14 14.05 -2.80
C ILE A 161 17.33 15.33 -2.54
N GLY A 162 16.21 15.53 -3.24
CA GLY A 162 15.35 16.70 -3.04
C GLY A 162 14.78 16.79 -1.62
N LEU A 163 14.32 15.67 -1.05
CA LEU A 163 13.84 15.63 0.33
C LEU A 163 14.96 15.90 1.35
N ILE A 164 16.18 15.44 1.07
CA ILE A 164 17.33 15.67 1.95
C ILE A 164 17.79 17.12 1.86
N GLN A 165 17.78 17.72 0.67
CA GLN A 165 18.03 19.14 0.50
C GLN A 165 17.01 19.98 1.27
N GLU A 166 15.72 19.68 1.12
CA GLU A 166 14.65 20.32 1.91
C GLU A 166 14.88 20.11 3.42
N GLY A 167 15.32 18.92 3.83
CA GLY A 167 15.64 18.61 5.23
C GLY A 167 16.77 19.48 5.79
N PHE A 168 17.83 19.71 5.02
CA PHE A 168 18.92 20.60 5.42
C PHE A 168 18.48 22.07 5.47
N GLU A 169 17.66 22.53 4.54
CA GLU A 169 17.08 23.88 4.59
C GLU A 169 16.25 24.09 5.87
N VAL A 170 15.44 23.09 6.24
CA VAL A 170 14.66 23.10 7.48
C VAL A 170 15.56 23.03 8.72
N CYS A 171 16.63 22.23 8.70
CA CYS A 171 17.62 22.23 9.78
C CYS A 171 18.26 23.61 9.96
N ARG A 172 18.60 24.32 8.87
CA ARG A 172 19.17 25.67 8.96
C ARG A 172 18.17 26.65 9.57
N GLN A 173 16.91 26.59 9.13
CA GLN A 173 15.82 27.39 9.72
C GLN A 173 15.67 27.14 11.23
N LEU A 174 15.73 25.87 11.67
CA LEU A 174 15.69 25.53 13.10
C LEU A 174 16.85 26.14 13.87
N LEU A 175 18.08 26.00 13.36
CA LEU A 175 19.28 26.52 14.01
C LEU A 175 19.21 28.05 14.15
N ASP A 176 18.83 28.76 13.08
CA ASP A 176 18.69 30.22 13.07
C ASP A 176 17.61 30.71 14.04
N LEU A 177 16.49 29.98 14.18
CA LEU A 177 15.44 30.30 15.16
C LEU A 177 15.90 30.04 16.59
N THR A 178 16.53 28.89 16.85
CA THR A 178 17.06 28.57 18.20
C THR A 178 18.18 29.49 18.65
N ALA A 179 19.00 30.01 17.73
CA ALA A 179 20.08 30.96 18.06
C ALA A 179 19.55 32.35 18.48
N LYS A 180 18.35 32.74 18.01
CA LYS A 180 17.70 34.00 18.41
C LYS A 180 17.06 33.94 19.80
N ASP A 181 16.87 32.74 20.36
CA ASP A 181 16.20 32.49 21.64
C ASP A 181 17.11 32.60 22.87
N GLY A 182 18.31 33.17 22.72
CA GLY A 182 19.28 33.36 23.81
C GLY A 182 18.84 34.33 24.93
N ASP A 183 17.72 35.05 24.76
CA ASP A 183 17.14 35.95 25.75
C ASP A 183 15.86 35.32 26.37
N ALA A 184 15.90 35.04 27.68
CA ALA A 184 14.89 34.25 28.40
C ALA A 184 13.43 34.78 28.36
N SER A 185 13.17 35.96 27.81
CA SER A 185 11.83 36.55 27.65
C SER A 185 11.10 36.15 26.37
N SER A 186 11.77 35.55 25.36
CA SER A 186 11.17 35.22 24.03
C SER A 186 10.66 33.78 23.88
N PHE A 187 10.97 32.88 24.82
CA PHE A 187 10.74 31.44 24.68
C PHE A 187 9.27 31.07 24.40
N ALA A 188 8.31 31.73 25.04
CA ALA A 188 6.88 31.43 24.86
C ALA A 188 6.33 31.90 23.49
N GLU A 189 6.88 32.96 22.90
CA GLU A 189 6.49 33.44 21.56
C GLU A 189 7.16 32.59 20.46
N ASN A 190 8.42 32.21 20.65
CA ASN A 190 9.18 31.42 19.67
C ASN A 190 8.80 29.94 19.63
N VAL A 191 8.28 29.35 20.72
CA VAL A 191 7.76 27.95 20.71
C VAL A 191 6.66 27.75 19.66
N ASN A 192 5.82 28.76 19.41
CA ASN A 192 4.78 28.70 18.37
C ASN A 192 5.37 28.71 16.95
N GLU A 193 6.56 29.28 16.76
CA GLU A 193 7.28 29.28 15.47
C GLU A 193 8.18 28.03 15.30
N LEU A 194 8.78 27.51 16.37
CA LEU A 194 9.63 26.31 16.32
C LEU A 194 8.84 25.03 16.09
N LEU A 195 7.70 24.86 16.76
CA LEU A 195 6.89 23.64 16.71
C LEU A 195 6.51 23.20 15.27
N PRO A 196 6.02 24.08 14.37
CA PRO A 196 5.72 23.70 13.00
C PRO A 196 6.98 23.31 12.21
N VAL A 197 8.14 23.91 12.49
CA VAL A 197 9.40 23.61 11.80
C VAL A 197 9.93 22.23 12.24
N HIS A 198 9.90 21.92 13.54
CA HIS A 198 10.19 20.58 14.07
C HIS A 198 9.28 19.50 13.45
N LYS A 199 7.98 19.80 13.37
CA LYS A 199 7.02 18.90 12.73
C LYS A 199 7.37 18.66 11.26
N LYS A 200 7.71 19.72 10.52
CA LYS A 200 8.14 19.63 9.11
C LYS A 200 9.37 18.73 8.95
N LEU A 201 10.39 18.87 9.82
CA LEU A 201 11.58 18.01 9.78
C LEU A 201 11.23 16.54 10.07
N CYS A 202 10.32 16.29 11.00
CA CYS A 202 9.80 14.94 11.27
C CYS A 202 9.09 14.35 10.03
N GLU A 203 8.24 15.12 9.35
CA GLU A 203 7.57 14.70 8.11
C GLU A 203 8.58 14.39 6.99
N ILE A 204 9.66 15.17 6.86
CA ILE A 204 10.75 14.89 5.91
C ILE A 204 11.41 13.55 6.23
N ASN A 205 11.72 13.28 7.51
CA ASN A 205 12.29 12.00 7.92
C ASN A 205 11.36 10.81 7.66
N GLN A 206 10.05 10.96 7.87
CA GLN A 206 9.05 9.96 7.52
C GLN A 206 9.05 9.69 6.01
N LYS A 207 9.04 10.75 5.17
CA LYS A 207 9.07 10.63 3.71
C LYS A 207 10.36 9.96 3.21
N CYS A 208 11.53 10.38 3.72
CA CYS A 208 12.81 9.76 3.40
C CYS A 208 12.82 8.26 3.76
N SER A 209 12.35 7.92 4.96
CA SER A 209 12.25 6.52 5.41
C SER A 209 11.34 5.68 4.52
N MET A 210 10.21 6.24 4.06
CA MET A 210 9.28 5.58 3.15
C MET A 210 9.88 5.35 1.75
N GLU A 211 10.67 6.31 1.22
CA GLU A 211 11.38 6.14 -0.06
C GLU A 211 12.50 5.10 0.02
N ILE A 212 13.26 5.07 1.13
CA ILE A 212 14.27 4.04 1.38
C ILE A 212 13.59 2.66 1.46
N TYR A 213 12.47 2.56 2.18
CA TYR A 213 11.68 1.33 2.25
C TYR A 213 11.14 0.88 0.89
N SER A 214 10.53 1.80 0.12
CA SER A 214 9.92 1.49 -1.17
C SER A 214 10.98 0.96 -2.15
N SER A 215 12.15 1.60 -2.19
CA SER A 215 13.29 1.19 -3.00
C SER A 215 13.81 -0.20 -2.61
N ASN A 216 14.09 -0.47 -1.32
CA ASN A 216 14.57 -1.79 -0.89
C ASN A 216 13.53 -2.89 -1.13
N ARG A 217 12.23 -2.56 -1.06
CA ARG A 217 11.16 -3.50 -1.35
C ARG A 217 11.07 -3.84 -2.84
N ALA A 218 11.27 -2.86 -3.70
CA ALA A 218 11.28 -3.03 -5.16
C ALA A 218 12.55 -3.72 -5.64
N ALA A 219 13.69 -3.48 -4.98
CA ALA A 219 15.01 -3.94 -5.38
C ALA A 219 15.08 -5.47 -5.57
N LEU A 220 15.47 -5.92 -6.77
CA LEU A 220 15.90 -7.29 -7.05
C LEU A 220 17.37 -7.50 -6.68
N ARG A 221 18.19 -6.45 -6.78
CA ARG A 221 19.63 -6.48 -6.46
C ARG A 221 19.90 -6.49 -4.95
N HIS A 222 21.00 -7.14 -4.56
CA HIS A 222 21.43 -7.26 -3.16
C HIS A 222 22.17 -6.03 -2.61
N LYS A 223 22.69 -5.15 -3.48
CA LYS A 223 23.34 -3.90 -3.10
C LYS A 223 22.55 -2.69 -3.63
N GLY A 224 22.45 -1.63 -2.85
CA GLY A 224 21.62 -0.46 -3.17
C GLY A 224 22.24 0.86 -2.74
N LYS A 225 22.62 1.70 -3.73
CA LYS A 225 23.14 3.07 -3.52
C LYS A 225 22.24 3.93 -2.61
N ILE A 226 20.94 3.68 -2.62
CA ILE A 226 19.93 4.43 -1.86
C ILE A 226 20.11 4.31 -0.35
N ASN A 227 20.71 3.22 0.14
CA ASN A 227 20.89 3.02 1.58
C ASN A 227 21.97 3.93 2.16
N TRP A 228 22.83 4.54 1.33
CA TRP A 228 23.79 5.57 1.76
C TRP A 228 23.09 6.74 2.46
N TYR A 229 21.88 7.08 2.02
CA TYR A 229 21.11 8.23 2.50
C TYR A 229 20.46 8.01 3.89
N CYS A 230 20.50 6.80 4.46
CA CYS A 230 20.03 6.54 5.83
C CYS A 230 20.70 7.48 6.86
N ARG A 231 21.95 7.86 6.60
CA ARG A 231 22.72 8.82 7.43
C ARG A 231 22.04 10.19 7.60
N PHE A 232 21.25 10.64 6.63
CA PHE A 232 20.62 11.96 6.73
C PHE A 232 19.35 11.90 7.56
N VAL A 233 18.63 10.77 7.54
CA VAL A 233 17.52 10.52 8.46
C VAL A 233 18.01 10.56 9.92
N LEU A 234 19.19 9.98 10.15
CA LEU A 234 19.93 10.06 11.41
C LEU A 234 20.26 11.50 11.81
N VAL A 235 20.94 12.24 10.93
CA VAL A 235 21.33 13.65 11.15
C VAL A 235 20.13 14.53 11.49
N PHE A 236 19.06 14.44 10.71
CA PHE A 236 17.86 15.22 10.94
C PHE A 236 17.19 14.86 12.26
N GLN A 237 17.18 13.57 12.66
CA GLN A 237 16.66 13.18 13.98
C GLN A 237 17.48 13.76 15.14
N ILE A 238 18.80 13.80 14.99
CA ILE A 238 19.71 14.35 16.01
C ILE A 238 19.53 15.87 16.12
N ILE A 239 19.59 16.59 14.99
CA ILE A 239 19.42 18.05 14.97
C ILE A 239 18.06 18.41 15.57
N ASN A 240 17.00 17.71 15.18
CA ASN A 240 15.66 17.93 15.72
C ASN A 240 15.58 17.75 17.25
N TYR A 241 16.34 16.80 17.81
CA TYR A 241 16.38 16.58 19.25
C TYR A 241 17.19 17.63 20.01
N LEU A 242 18.36 17.99 19.50
CA LEU A 242 19.25 18.99 20.12
C LEU A 242 18.59 20.37 20.14
N THR A 243 17.93 20.75 19.05
CA THR A 243 17.20 22.03 18.93
C THR A 243 15.91 22.07 19.74
N ASN A 244 15.35 20.91 20.11
CA ASN A 244 14.17 20.81 20.98
C ASN A 244 14.53 20.77 22.49
N HIS A 245 15.83 20.79 22.84
CA HIS A 245 16.31 20.91 24.21
C HIS A 245 17.47 21.93 24.26
N PRO A 246 17.23 23.20 23.86
CA PRO A 246 18.29 24.20 23.75
C PRO A 246 18.86 24.60 25.12
N GLU A 247 18.08 24.47 26.19
CA GLU A 247 18.49 24.67 27.60
C GLU A 247 19.63 23.77 28.07
N GLN A 248 19.93 22.66 27.39
CA GLN A 248 21.09 21.83 27.72
C GLN A 248 22.36 22.42 27.10
N GLU A 249 23.35 22.69 27.96
CA GLU A 249 24.60 23.35 27.58
C GLU A 249 25.32 22.60 26.44
N GLY A 250 25.67 23.34 25.38
CA GLY A 250 26.38 22.82 24.20
C GLY A 250 25.51 22.14 23.14
N ASN A 251 24.20 21.96 23.34
CA ASN A 251 23.33 21.32 22.33
C ASN A 251 23.27 22.09 21.01
N LEU A 252 23.12 23.42 21.07
CA LEU A 252 23.07 24.27 19.88
C LEU A 252 24.40 24.23 19.10
N ALA A 253 25.52 24.40 19.79
CA ALA A 253 26.85 24.32 19.20
C ALA A 253 27.10 22.95 18.53
N ARG A 254 26.66 21.87 19.17
CA ARG A 254 26.76 20.51 18.64
C ARG A 254 25.88 20.30 17.42
N ALA A 255 24.68 20.89 17.39
CA ALA A 255 23.80 20.81 16.24
C ALA A 255 24.39 21.55 15.02
N GLU A 256 25.01 22.71 15.25
CA GLU A 256 25.77 23.45 14.23
C GLU A 256 26.97 22.64 13.70
N GLU A 257 27.74 21.99 14.58
CA GLU A 257 28.87 21.13 14.17
C GLU A 257 28.42 19.99 13.25
N ILE A 258 27.33 19.30 13.61
CA ILE A 258 26.76 18.22 12.80
C ILE A 258 26.28 18.76 11.45
N TYR A 259 25.58 19.90 11.44
CA TYR A 259 25.14 20.53 10.20
C TYR A 259 26.32 20.85 9.28
N ALA A 260 27.34 21.53 9.81
CA ALA A 260 28.55 21.91 9.10
C ALA A 260 29.35 20.72 8.57
N LYS A 261 29.29 19.56 9.24
CA LYS A 261 29.96 18.33 8.81
C LYS A 261 29.19 17.60 7.69
N PHE A 262 27.88 17.43 7.83
CA PHE A 262 27.11 16.55 6.93
C PHE A 262 26.54 17.26 5.71
N TYR A 263 26.28 18.56 5.77
CA TYR A 263 25.76 19.30 4.63
C TYR A 263 26.76 19.35 3.45
N PRO A 264 28.07 19.66 3.66
CA PRO A 264 29.05 19.58 2.59
C PRO A 264 29.27 18.15 2.05
N GLN A 265 29.19 17.14 2.93
CA GLN A 265 29.28 15.73 2.50
C GLN A 265 28.13 15.35 1.57
N PHE A 266 26.91 15.84 1.83
CA PHE A 266 25.76 15.61 0.95
C PHE A 266 25.98 16.20 -0.45
N LEU A 267 26.59 17.38 -0.55
CA LEU A 267 26.82 18.06 -1.82
C LEU A 267 27.97 17.46 -2.63
N THR A 268 29.02 16.98 -1.96
CA THR A 268 30.28 16.57 -2.61
C THR A 268 30.42 15.06 -2.81
N THR A 269 29.77 14.24 -1.98
CA THR A 269 29.98 12.79 -1.98
C THR A 269 28.94 12.07 -2.83
N GLU A 270 29.39 11.38 -3.87
CA GLU A 270 28.51 10.46 -4.61
C GLU A 270 28.33 9.13 -3.87
N PRO A 271 27.09 8.59 -3.78
CA PRO A 271 26.84 7.33 -3.10
C PRO A 271 27.42 6.14 -3.87
N THR A 272 28.30 5.38 -3.22
CA THR A 272 28.81 4.11 -3.75
C THR A 272 27.75 3.00 -3.66
N ALA A 273 27.88 2.00 -4.54
CA ALA A 273 26.92 0.89 -4.60
C ALA A 273 27.19 -0.20 -3.56
N ASP A 274 27.95 0.05 -2.47
CA ASP A 274 28.39 -1.00 -1.55
C ASP A 274 27.45 -1.31 -0.40
N TYR A 275 26.39 -0.51 -0.24
CA TYR A 275 25.42 -0.72 0.82
C TYR A 275 24.58 -1.98 0.59
N ARG A 276 24.58 -2.87 1.57
CA ARG A 276 23.73 -4.07 1.57
C ARG A 276 22.26 -3.68 1.63
N LYS A 277 21.41 -4.46 0.94
CA LYS A 277 19.95 -4.32 0.96
C LYS A 277 19.41 -4.48 2.37
N LEU A 278 18.56 -3.53 2.79
CA LEU A 278 17.91 -3.53 4.09
C LEU A 278 16.62 -4.37 4.07
N THR A 279 16.36 -5.09 5.16
CA THR A 279 15.14 -5.92 5.31
C THR A 279 14.28 -5.43 6.46
N PHE A 280 13.10 -4.88 6.14
CA PHE A 280 12.21 -4.28 7.15
C PHE A 280 11.11 -5.21 7.68
N ARG A 281 10.88 -6.35 7.02
CA ARG A 281 9.83 -7.31 7.40
C ARG A 281 10.15 -8.01 8.73
N VAL A 282 9.15 -8.14 9.60
CA VAL A 282 9.24 -9.07 10.73
C VAL A 282 9.28 -10.51 10.18
N ARG A 283 10.40 -11.20 10.42
CA ARG A 283 10.65 -12.55 9.89
C ARG A 283 9.96 -13.67 10.69
N LYS A 284 9.73 -13.45 11.99
CA LYS A 284 9.14 -14.48 12.84
C LYS A 284 7.62 -14.56 12.61
N PRO A 285 7.06 -15.74 12.27
CA PRO A 285 5.62 -15.94 12.23
C PRO A 285 5.09 -15.87 13.67
N ASP A 286 4.42 -14.77 14.00
CA ASP A 286 3.73 -14.61 15.28
C ASP A 286 2.23 -14.59 15.02
N ILE A 287 1.46 -15.34 15.81
CA ILE A 287 0.00 -15.32 15.77
C ILE A 287 -0.56 -13.97 16.22
N ARG A 288 0.23 -13.13 16.89
CA ARG A 288 -0.09 -11.72 17.16
C ARG A 288 0.07 -10.85 15.91
N ASN A 289 0.85 -11.27 14.92
CA ASN A 289 1.03 -10.49 13.70
C ASN A 289 -0.25 -10.49 12.86
N MET A 290 -0.72 -9.29 12.51
CA MET A 290 -1.82 -9.06 11.57
C MET A 290 -1.71 -9.91 10.31
N ARG A 291 -0.49 -10.08 9.75
CA ARG A 291 -0.27 -10.83 8.51
C ARG A 291 -0.75 -12.28 8.62
N LEU A 292 -0.35 -12.99 9.68
CA LEU A 292 -0.69 -14.41 9.84
C LEU A 292 -2.18 -14.59 10.12
N ARG A 293 -2.75 -13.78 11.02
CA ARG A 293 -4.19 -13.78 11.32
C ARG A 293 -5.04 -13.58 10.06
N PHE A 294 -4.67 -12.58 9.27
CA PHE A 294 -5.39 -12.26 8.06
C PHE A 294 -5.23 -13.35 6.98
N ALA A 295 -4.01 -13.89 6.81
CA ALA A 295 -3.76 -14.99 5.88
C ALA A 295 -4.64 -16.21 6.21
N LEU A 296 -4.69 -16.61 7.48
CA LEU A 296 -5.53 -17.72 7.93
C LEU A 296 -7.01 -17.43 7.71
N ARG A 297 -7.49 -16.23 8.06
CA ARG A 297 -8.87 -15.83 7.81
C ARG A 297 -9.24 -15.86 6.33
N GLN A 298 -8.34 -15.38 5.46
CA GLN A 298 -8.53 -15.40 4.01
C GLN A 298 -8.70 -16.84 3.50
N VAL A 299 -7.84 -17.76 3.93
CA VAL A 299 -7.95 -19.19 3.55
C VAL A 299 -9.26 -19.80 4.03
N ILE A 300 -9.59 -19.63 5.32
CA ILE A 300 -10.77 -20.25 5.94
C ILE A 300 -12.07 -19.78 5.28
N ILE A 301 -12.13 -18.53 4.80
CA ILE A 301 -13.36 -17.97 4.22
C ILE A 301 -13.42 -18.09 2.70
N LEU A 302 -12.35 -17.74 1.98
CA LEU A 302 -12.40 -17.73 0.52
C LEU A 302 -12.30 -19.11 -0.09
N THR A 303 -11.56 -20.05 0.50
CA THR A 303 -11.47 -21.41 -0.05
C THR A 303 -12.85 -22.07 -0.12
N PRO A 304 -13.70 -22.07 0.94
CA PRO A 304 -15.07 -22.55 0.82
C PRO A 304 -15.91 -21.79 -0.19
N CYS A 305 -15.77 -20.46 -0.29
CA CYS A 305 -16.50 -19.67 -1.28
C CYS A 305 -16.13 -20.07 -2.73
N LEU A 306 -14.85 -20.32 -2.99
CA LEU A 306 -14.34 -20.79 -4.28
C LEU A 306 -14.80 -22.23 -4.58
N VAL A 307 -14.82 -23.11 -3.58
CA VAL A 307 -15.35 -24.47 -3.71
C VAL A 307 -16.84 -24.46 -4.02
N ILE A 308 -17.63 -23.64 -3.32
CA ILE A 308 -19.06 -23.45 -3.62
C ILE A 308 -19.23 -22.95 -5.06
N SER A 309 -18.41 -22.00 -5.50
CA SER A 309 -18.41 -21.52 -6.88
C SER A 309 -18.10 -22.62 -7.88
N TYR A 310 -17.15 -23.51 -7.56
CA TYR A 310 -16.74 -24.64 -8.41
C TYR A 310 -17.83 -25.71 -8.53
N VAL A 311 -18.53 -26.02 -7.43
CA VAL A 311 -19.57 -27.07 -7.39
C VAL A 311 -20.88 -26.57 -8.01
N TRP A 312 -21.29 -25.35 -7.70
CA TRP A 312 -22.63 -24.87 -8.09
C TRP A 312 -22.68 -24.38 -9.55
N GLN A 313 -21.54 -23.96 -10.11
CA GLN A 313 -21.36 -23.50 -11.50
C GLN A 313 -22.44 -22.55 -12.05
N SER A 314 -23.15 -21.83 -11.17
CA SER A 314 -24.15 -20.86 -11.61
C SER A 314 -23.46 -19.64 -12.20
N ASN A 315 -23.99 -19.15 -13.32
CA ASN A 315 -23.41 -18.03 -14.07
C ASN A 315 -23.02 -16.83 -13.20
N ASN A 316 -23.71 -16.54 -12.09
CA ASN A 316 -23.47 -15.34 -11.28
C ASN A 316 -22.90 -15.59 -9.88
N ILE A 317 -22.61 -16.85 -9.52
CA ILE A 317 -22.14 -17.19 -8.16
C ILE A 317 -20.78 -16.55 -7.82
N TYR A 318 -19.97 -16.24 -8.84
CA TYR A 318 -18.70 -15.56 -8.66
C TYR A 318 -18.81 -14.18 -8.01
N TRP A 319 -19.96 -13.52 -8.10
CA TRP A 319 -20.21 -12.25 -7.41
C TRP A 319 -20.14 -12.38 -5.89
N LEU A 320 -20.47 -13.56 -5.35
CA LEU A 320 -20.30 -13.85 -3.93
C LEU A 320 -18.82 -13.81 -3.56
N VAL A 321 -17.98 -14.58 -4.28
CA VAL A 321 -16.54 -14.69 -4.04
C VAL A 321 -15.87 -13.32 -4.14
N ILE A 322 -16.17 -12.57 -5.21
CA ILE A 322 -15.68 -11.21 -5.43
C ILE A 322 -16.08 -10.28 -4.27
N SER A 323 -17.34 -10.34 -3.84
CA SER A 323 -17.85 -9.46 -2.79
C SER A 323 -17.17 -9.76 -1.45
N VAL A 324 -17.05 -11.04 -1.08
CA VAL A 324 -16.36 -11.47 0.13
C VAL A 324 -14.88 -11.03 0.10
N PHE A 325 -14.17 -11.25 -1.01
CA PHE A 325 -12.76 -10.84 -1.16
C PHE A 325 -12.56 -9.33 -0.98
N PHE A 326 -13.38 -8.50 -1.62
CA PHE A 326 -13.23 -7.04 -1.55
C PHE A 326 -13.69 -6.40 -0.25
N MET A 327 -14.61 -7.05 0.47
CA MET A 327 -15.08 -6.58 1.76
C MET A 327 -14.11 -6.93 2.89
N MET A 328 -13.43 -8.07 2.82
CA MET A 328 -12.50 -8.51 3.86
C MET A 328 -11.17 -7.74 3.80
N ILE A 329 -10.96 -6.84 4.77
CA ILE A 329 -9.72 -6.08 4.98
C ILE A 329 -9.09 -6.52 6.31
N PRO A 330 -7.75 -6.47 6.49
CA PRO A 330 -7.11 -6.96 7.72
C PRO A 330 -7.71 -6.44 9.03
N PHE A 331 -8.09 -5.17 9.09
CA PHE A 331 -8.59 -4.53 10.31
C PHE A 331 -10.10 -4.61 10.46
N THR A 332 -10.55 -4.87 11.69
CA THR A 332 -11.97 -5.07 12.00
C THR A 332 -12.83 -3.85 11.73
N GLU A 333 -12.36 -2.69 12.14
CA GLU A 333 -13.06 -1.41 12.06
C GLU A 333 -13.19 -0.96 10.60
N HIS A 334 -12.12 -1.12 9.82
CA HIS A 334 -12.14 -0.83 8.38
C HIS A 334 -13.00 -1.82 7.59
N THR A 335 -13.11 -3.08 8.02
CA THR A 335 -13.97 -4.07 7.36
C THR A 335 -15.44 -3.66 7.42
N VAL A 336 -15.92 -3.18 8.58
CA VAL A 336 -17.31 -2.69 8.71
C VAL A 336 -17.56 -1.51 7.78
N GLN A 337 -16.64 -0.54 7.74
CA GLN A 337 -16.73 0.60 6.83
C GLN A 337 -16.73 0.15 5.36
N ARG A 338 -15.90 -0.84 5.01
CA ARG A 338 -15.78 -1.39 3.65
C ARG A 338 -17.04 -2.12 3.22
N VAL A 339 -17.63 -2.93 4.10
CA VAL A 339 -18.91 -3.60 3.88
C VAL A 339 -20.00 -2.56 3.63
N ARG A 340 -20.11 -1.54 4.48
CA ARG A 340 -21.10 -0.45 4.30
C ARG A 340 -20.94 0.25 2.96
N GLN A 341 -19.71 0.63 2.60
CA GLN A 341 -19.43 1.27 1.31
C GLN A 341 -19.74 0.36 0.12
N ARG A 342 -19.48 -0.95 0.23
CA ARG A 342 -19.76 -1.93 -0.83
C ARG A 342 -21.27 -2.15 -1.01
N VAL A 343 -22.02 -2.32 0.08
CA VAL A 343 -23.48 -2.51 0.02
C VAL A 343 -24.16 -1.26 -0.54
N LEU A 344 -23.90 -0.08 0.05
CA LEU A 344 -24.49 1.18 -0.42
C LEU A 344 -24.08 1.52 -1.86
N GLY A 345 -22.81 1.28 -2.22
CA GLY A 345 -22.32 1.48 -3.58
C GLY A 345 -22.99 0.56 -4.59
N THR A 346 -23.16 -0.74 -4.27
CA THR A 346 -23.86 -1.68 -5.14
C THR A 346 -25.34 -1.30 -5.29
N MET A 347 -26.01 -0.91 -4.20
CA MET A 347 -27.40 -0.44 -4.26
C MET A 347 -27.55 0.80 -5.14
N ALA A 348 -26.69 1.80 -4.96
CA ALA A 348 -26.69 2.99 -5.80
C ALA A 348 -26.42 2.64 -7.29
N GLY A 349 -25.48 1.73 -7.56
CA GLY A 349 -25.20 1.24 -8.91
C GLY A 349 -26.38 0.51 -9.54
N ILE A 350 -27.09 -0.33 -8.78
CA ILE A 350 -28.28 -1.05 -9.25
C ILE A 350 -29.40 -0.08 -9.62
N VAL A 351 -29.67 0.93 -8.77
CA VAL A 351 -30.70 1.96 -9.06
C VAL A 351 -30.33 2.75 -10.32
N LEU A 352 -29.07 3.15 -10.45
CA LEU A 352 -28.57 3.88 -11.61
C LEU A 352 -28.64 3.03 -12.90
N CYS A 353 -28.31 1.74 -12.83
CA CYS A 353 -28.49 0.81 -13.94
C CYS A 353 -29.97 0.66 -14.34
N PHE A 354 -30.85 0.52 -13.37
CA PHE A 354 -32.28 0.36 -13.63
C PHE A 354 -32.83 1.58 -14.40
N VAL A 355 -32.45 2.80 -13.99
CA VAL A 355 -32.81 4.03 -14.71
C VAL A 355 -32.19 4.07 -16.10
N PHE A 356 -30.90 3.82 -16.25
CA PHE A 356 -30.24 3.93 -17.56
C PHE A 356 -30.67 2.85 -18.55
N PHE A 357 -30.88 1.62 -18.10
CA PHE A 357 -31.26 0.51 -19.00
C PHE A 357 -32.74 0.57 -19.41
N THR A 358 -33.58 1.26 -18.63
CA THR A 358 -34.98 1.53 -19.02
C THR A 358 -35.08 2.69 -19.99
N LEU A 359 -34.26 3.73 -19.83
CA LEU A 359 -34.23 4.88 -20.74
C LEU A 359 -33.49 4.59 -22.06
N PHE A 360 -32.43 3.77 -22.01
CA PHE A 360 -31.56 3.47 -23.14
C PHE A 360 -31.37 1.95 -23.27
N PRO A 361 -32.32 1.25 -23.93
CA PRO A 361 -32.25 -0.20 -24.06
C PRO A 361 -31.21 -0.65 -25.11
N ASP A 362 -30.84 0.22 -26.06
CA ASP A 362 -30.02 -0.09 -27.23
C ASP A 362 -28.60 -0.58 -26.88
N PHE A 363 -28.08 -1.54 -27.66
CA PHE A 363 -26.73 -2.08 -27.48
C PHE A 363 -25.65 -0.98 -27.48
N GLY A 364 -25.72 -0.07 -28.45
CA GLY A 364 -24.76 1.04 -28.55
C GLY A 364 -24.77 1.93 -27.31
N SER A 365 -25.95 2.21 -26.75
CA SER A 365 -26.09 3.02 -25.54
C SER A 365 -25.46 2.33 -24.32
N ARG A 366 -25.57 1.00 -24.19
CA ARG A 366 -24.95 0.22 -23.11
C ARG A 366 -23.44 0.22 -23.18
N VAL A 367 -22.86 0.15 -24.39
CA VAL A 367 -21.41 0.28 -24.59
C VAL A 367 -20.92 1.67 -24.18
N VAL A 368 -21.67 2.72 -24.51
CA VAL A 368 -21.37 4.09 -24.08
C VAL A 368 -21.44 4.21 -22.55
N ILE A 369 -22.51 3.71 -21.92
CA ILE A 369 -22.67 3.68 -20.46
C ILE A 369 -21.49 2.96 -19.79
N MET A 370 -21.11 1.79 -20.30
CA MET A 370 -19.96 1.03 -19.80
C MET A 370 -18.67 1.85 -19.89
N THR A 371 -18.43 2.52 -21.02
CA THR A 371 -17.22 3.31 -21.27
C THR A 371 -17.13 4.50 -20.33
N VAL A 372 -18.23 5.23 -20.17
CA VAL A 372 -18.34 6.35 -19.22
C VAL A 372 -18.17 5.86 -17.80
N ALA A 373 -18.81 4.74 -17.42
CA ALA A 373 -18.65 4.14 -16.10
C ALA A 373 -17.20 3.74 -15.83
N ASN A 374 -16.51 3.14 -16.79
CA ASN A 374 -15.10 2.77 -16.67
C ASN A 374 -14.18 3.97 -16.42
N PHE A 375 -14.41 5.09 -17.10
CA PHE A 375 -13.69 6.34 -16.82
C PHE A 375 -14.00 6.86 -15.40
N MET A 376 -15.28 6.80 -14.99
CA MET A 376 -15.72 7.25 -13.67
C MET A 376 -15.21 6.39 -12.52
N ILE A 377 -14.92 5.10 -12.73
CA ILE A 377 -14.26 4.24 -11.74
C ILE A 377 -12.94 4.87 -11.26
N TYR A 378 -12.14 5.39 -12.20
CA TYR A 378 -10.84 5.98 -11.88
C TYR A 378 -10.93 7.45 -11.43
N ALA A 379 -12.02 8.14 -11.76
CA ALA A 379 -12.29 9.51 -11.30
C ALA A 379 -13.01 9.58 -9.94
N ALA A 380 -13.48 8.45 -9.41
CA ALA A 380 -14.28 8.39 -8.18
C ALA A 380 -13.48 8.82 -6.92
N ASP A 381 -14.04 9.76 -6.16
CA ASP A 381 -13.51 10.16 -4.85
C ASP A 381 -14.02 9.20 -3.76
N GLY A 382 -13.35 8.05 -3.63
CA GLY A 382 -13.61 7.05 -2.59
C GLY A 382 -14.23 5.74 -3.09
N TYR A 383 -14.25 4.74 -2.22
CA TYR A 383 -14.60 3.37 -2.59
C TYR A 383 -16.09 3.17 -2.88
N GLY A 384 -17.00 3.85 -2.18
CA GLY A 384 -18.45 3.72 -2.39
C GLY A 384 -18.88 4.10 -3.81
N PRO A 385 -18.60 5.34 -4.28
CA PRO A 385 -18.88 5.74 -5.65
C PRO A 385 -18.16 4.87 -6.70
N MET A 386 -16.90 4.48 -6.44
CA MET A 386 -16.16 3.56 -7.31
C MET A 386 -16.92 2.23 -7.50
N VAL A 387 -17.45 1.65 -6.42
CA VAL A 387 -18.26 0.41 -6.48
C VAL A 387 -19.54 0.60 -7.29
N ALA A 388 -20.21 1.75 -7.20
CA ALA A 388 -21.39 2.04 -7.98
C ALA A 388 -21.08 2.02 -9.48
N PHE A 389 -20.00 2.69 -9.91
CA PHE A 389 -19.56 2.68 -11.31
C PHE A 389 -19.05 1.31 -11.78
N ILE A 390 -18.36 0.54 -10.93
CA ILE A 390 -17.98 -0.86 -11.24
C ILE A 390 -19.23 -1.70 -11.48
N THR A 391 -20.24 -1.55 -10.63
CA THR A 391 -21.51 -2.29 -10.76
C THR A 391 -22.22 -1.90 -12.04
N CYS A 392 -22.23 -0.60 -12.37
CA CYS A 392 -22.78 -0.10 -13.63
C CYS A 392 -22.08 -0.66 -14.86
N SER A 393 -20.75 -0.62 -14.88
CA SER A 393 -19.93 -1.14 -15.98
C SER A 393 -20.14 -2.65 -16.17
N ALA A 394 -20.09 -3.43 -15.09
CA ALA A 394 -20.24 -4.88 -15.15
C ALA A 394 -21.65 -5.31 -15.62
N LEU A 395 -22.70 -4.64 -15.14
CA LEU A 395 -24.08 -4.97 -15.50
C LEU A 395 -24.45 -4.55 -16.93
N ALA A 396 -23.80 -3.52 -17.49
CA ALA A 396 -24.07 -3.05 -18.84
C ALA A 396 -23.81 -4.13 -19.90
N LEU A 397 -22.76 -4.94 -19.72
CA LEU A 397 -22.46 -6.08 -20.61
C LEU A 397 -23.34 -7.30 -20.33
N GLN A 398 -23.59 -7.62 -19.06
CA GLN A 398 -24.21 -8.91 -18.71
C GLN A 398 -25.73 -8.94 -18.85
N SER A 399 -26.38 -7.78 -18.80
CA SER A 399 -27.84 -7.67 -18.88
C SER A 399 -28.39 -7.68 -20.32
N ILE A 400 -27.54 -7.95 -21.32
CA ILE A 400 -27.93 -7.98 -22.74
C ILE A 400 -28.73 -9.25 -23.05
N ASP A 401 -28.24 -10.41 -22.57
CA ASP A 401 -28.85 -11.72 -22.86
C ASP A 401 -29.83 -12.20 -21.77
N SER A 402 -29.81 -11.55 -20.61
CA SER A 402 -30.56 -11.96 -19.42
C SER A 402 -31.53 -10.86 -18.97
N SER A 403 -32.70 -11.25 -18.46
CA SER A 403 -33.68 -10.27 -17.95
C SER A 403 -33.04 -9.35 -16.90
N VAL A 404 -33.08 -8.05 -17.16
CA VAL A 404 -32.44 -7.02 -16.34
C VAL A 404 -32.80 -7.16 -14.85
N PRO A 405 -34.07 -7.34 -14.44
CA PRO A 405 -34.43 -7.40 -13.02
C PRO A 405 -33.80 -8.60 -12.27
N ILE A 406 -33.71 -9.78 -12.92
CA ILE A 406 -33.15 -10.98 -12.29
C ILE A 406 -31.66 -10.79 -12.00
N VAL A 407 -30.91 -10.25 -12.97
CA VAL A 407 -29.47 -10.00 -12.85
C VAL A 407 -29.18 -8.97 -11.74
N LEU A 408 -29.99 -7.91 -11.66
CA LEU A 408 -29.92 -6.92 -10.59
C LEU A 408 -30.22 -7.53 -9.22
N LEU A 409 -31.26 -8.36 -9.11
CA LEU A 409 -31.62 -9.02 -7.87
C LEU A 409 -30.53 -9.98 -7.40
N GLN A 410 -29.97 -10.80 -8.30
CA GLN A 410 -28.86 -11.70 -7.99
C GLN A 410 -27.65 -10.91 -7.49
N ARG A 411 -27.34 -9.76 -8.10
CA ARG A 411 -26.23 -8.89 -7.66
C ARG A 411 -26.44 -8.39 -6.24
N LEU A 412 -27.67 -7.99 -5.90
CA LEU A 412 -28.04 -7.58 -4.55
C LEU A 412 -27.89 -8.72 -3.55
N VAL A 413 -28.48 -9.89 -3.84
CA VAL A 413 -28.47 -11.07 -2.97
C VAL A 413 -27.03 -11.52 -2.67
N TYR A 414 -26.19 -11.73 -3.68
CA TYR A 414 -24.81 -12.17 -3.45
C TYR A 414 -23.95 -11.12 -2.72
N THR A 415 -24.23 -9.82 -2.93
CA THR A 415 -23.53 -8.76 -2.19
C THR A 415 -23.93 -8.78 -0.71
N LEU A 416 -25.22 -8.94 -0.40
CA LEU A 416 -25.71 -9.02 0.98
C LEU A 416 -25.24 -10.29 1.69
N THR A 417 -25.28 -11.44 1.02
CA THR A 417 -24.73 -12.69 1.54
C THR A 417 -23.22 -12.55 1.79
N GLY A 418 -22.48 -11.96 0.86
CA GLY A 418 -21.06 -11.68 1.03
C GLY A 418 -20.77 -10.73 2.20
N ALA A 419 -21.62 -9.73 2.41
CA ALA A 419 -21.55 -8.83 3.57
C ALA A 419 -21.77 -9.58 4.89
N GLY A 420 -22.76 -10.47 4.95
CA GLY A 420 -23.01 -11.33 6.10
C GLY A 420 -21.80 -12.20 6.44
N ILE A 421 -21.25 -12.91 5.44
CA ILE A 421 -20.05 -13.75 5.60
C ILE A 421 -18.87 -12.91 6.09
N ALA A 422 -18.61 -11.76 5.46
CA ALA A 422 -17.49 -10.89 5.81
C ALA A 422 -17.60 -10.35 7.25
N LEU A 423 -18.81 -9.95 7.68
CA LEU A 423 -19.05 -9.45 9.04
C LEU A 423 -18.91 -10.56 10.10
N LEU A 424 -19.45 -11.76 9.83
CA LEU A 424 -19.31 -12.92 10.71
C LEU A 424 -17.85 -13.34 10.83
N ALA A 425 -17.15 -13.49 9.70
CA ALA A 425 -15.72 -13.80 9.68
C ALA A 425 -14.91 -12.76 10.46
N ASN A 426 -15.24 -11.48 10.31
CA ASN A 426 -14.56 -10.40 11.00
C ASN A 426 -14.79 -10.43 12.53
N LYS A 427 -15.93 -10.95 12.99
CA LYS A 427 -16.25 -11.09 14.40
C LYS A 427 -15.60 -12.34 15.03
N TYR A 428 -15.65 -13.48 14.35
CA TYR A 428 -15.33 -14.79 14.93
C TYR A 428 -13.96 -15.36 14.53
N ILE A 429 -13.43 -15.02 13.35
CA ILE A 429 -12.20 -15.66 12.82
C ILE A 429 -11.04 -14.67 12.91
N PHE A 430 -10.11 -14.91 13.84
CA PHE A 430 -8.87 -14.13 14.03
C PHE A 430 -9.04 -12.60 13.92
N PRO A 431 -9.91 -11.96 14.72
CA PRO A 431 -10.11 -10.52 14.65
C PRO A 431 -8.81 -9.75 14.93
N VAL A 432 -8.48 -8.80 14.04
CA VAL A 432 -7.40 -7.84 14.24
C VAL A 432 -8.01 -6.48 14.56
N ARG A 433 -8.06 -6.17 15.85
CA ARG A 433 -8.52 -4.87 16.36
C ARG A 433 -7.40 -3.86 16.30
N ILE A 434 -7.69 -2.64 15.85
CA ILE A 434 -6.68 -1.57 15.77
C ILE A 434 -6.03 -1.34 17.14
N ARG A 435 -6.81 -1.39 18.23
CA ARG A 435 -6.29 -1.16 19.59
C ARG A 435 -5.16 -2.12 19.98
N LYS A 436 -5.34 -3.43 19.72
CA LYS A 436 -4.31 -4.44 20.01
C LYS A 436 -3.12 -4.32 19.07
N GLN A 437 -3.36 -3.96 17.81
CA GLN A 437 -2.27 -3.74 16.84
C GLN A 437 -1.40 -2.55 17.25
N MET A 438 -2.00 -1.46 17.76
CA MET A 438 -1.26 -0.30 18.28
C MET A 438 -0.35 -0.67 19.45
N GLN A 439 -0.87 -1.43 20.42
CA GLN A 439 -0.06 -1.96 21.54
C GLN A 439 1.13 -2.79 21.03
N TYR A 440 0.89 -3.68 20.06
CA TYR A 440 1.94 -4.49 19.45
C TYR A 440 2.98 -3.63 18.68
N LEU A 441 2.56 -2.54 18.02
CA LEU A 441 3.51 -1.61 17.38
C LEU A 441 4.42 -0.95 18.41
N PHE A 442 3.89 -0.52 19.56
CA PHE A 442 4.69 0.03 20.65
C PHE A 442 5.63 -1.01 21.30
N GLU A 443 5.20 -2.26 21.44
CA GLU A 443 6.09 -3.37 21.85
C GLU A 443 7.23 -3.56 20.86
N LEU A 444 6.96 -3.48 19.55
CA LEU A 444 8.00 -3.55 18.51
C LEU A 444 8.97 -2.36 18.58
N LEU A 445 8.48 -1.14 18.82
CA LEU A 445 9.32 0.03 19.04
C LEU A 445 10.20 -0.14 20.27
N LYS A 446 9.65 -0.67 21.38
CA LYS A 446 10.42 -1.01 22.58
C LYS A 446 11.49 -2.07 22.29
N SER A 447 11.16 -3.11 21.54
CA SER A 447 12.14 -4.13 21.11
C SER A 447 13.25 -3.57 20.22
N ILE A 448 12.97 -2.55 19.40
CA ILE A 448 14.00 -1.84 18.63
C ILE A 448 15.00 -1.16 19.56
N ARG A 449 14.54 -0.53 20.64
CA ARG A 449 15.43 0.10 21.63
C ARG A 449 16.39 -0.91 22.25
N THR A 450 15.87 -2.05 22.69
CA THR A 450 16.69 -3.15 23.25
C THR A 450 17.71 -3.68 22.23
N LYS A 451 17.30 -3.83 20.97
CA LYS A 451 18.23 -4.29 19.91
C LYS A 451 19.32 -3.28 19.61
N LEU A 452 19.02 -1.99 19.61
CA LEU A 452 20.04 -0.95 19.41
C LEU A 452 21.09 -1.00 20.54
N THR A 453 20.66 -1.20 21.79
CA THR A 453 21.61 -1.37 22.91
C THR A 453 22.42 -2.66 22.84
N GLU A 454 21.82 -3.77 22.36
CA GLU A 454 22.54 -5.03 22.14
C GLU A 454 23.59 -4.92 21.04
N VAL A 455 23.29 -4.18 19.96
CA VAL A 455 24.25 -3.95 18.87
C VAL A 455 25.50 -3.25 19.40
N ASP A 456 25.36 -2.25 20.27
CA ASP A 456 26.50 -1.58 20.90
C ASP A 456 27.34 -2.52 21.78
N ALA A 457 26.72 -3.48 22.44
CA ALA A 457 27.43 -4.44 23.29
C ALA A 457 28.22 -5.50 22.50
N HIS A 458 27.83 -5.77 21.25
CA HIS A 458 28.33 -6.90 20.46
C HIS A 458 29.10 -6.52 19.19
N THR A 459 29.24 -5.23 18.87
CA THR A 459 29.92 -4.78 17.65
C THR A 459 30.87 -3.62 17.95
N THR A 460 31.99 -3.56 17.23
CA THR A 460 32.97 -2.48 17.42
C THR A 460 32.58 -1.23 16.61
N PRO A 461 32.92 -0.01 17.09
CA PRO A 461 32.79 1.21 16.28
C PRO A 461 33.53 1.08 14.96
N GLY A 462 32.86 1.41 13.85
CA GLY A 462 33.44 1.36 12.50
C GLY A 462 33.09 0.12 11.66
N GLU A 463 32.56 -0.96 12.25
CA GLU A 463 32.15 -2.15 11.48
C GLU A 463 30.98 -1.86 10.52
N ASP A 464 31.10 -2.31 9.27
CA ASP A 464 30.02 -2.21 8.27
C ASP A 464 28.76 -2.99 8.69
N MET A 465 28.93 -4.08 9.45
CA MET A 465 27.81 -4.86 9.99
C MET A 465 27.00 -4.03 11.00
N ARG A 466 27.68 -3.31 11.89
CA ARG A 466 27.07 -2.41 12.88
C ARG A 466 26.25 -1.33 12.19
N ARG A 467 26.85 -0.62 11.22
CA ARG A 467 26.17 0.42 10.41
C ARG A 467 24.91 -0.12 9.75
N HIS A 468 25.01 -1.28 9.11
CA HIS A 468 23.89 -1.92 8.44
C HIS A 468 22.73 -2.26 9.38
N GLN A 469 23.02 -2.78 10.58
CA GLN A 469 22.01 -3.13 11.58
C GLN A 469 21.32 -1.88 12.14
N ILE A 470 22.10 -0.84 12.45
CA ILE A 470 21.60 0.43 12.97
C ILE A 470 20.68 1.10 11.94
N ASP A 471 21.15 1.27 10.69
CA ASP A 471 20.34 1.83 9.59
C ASP A 471 19.00 1.09 9.43
N GLN A 472 19.02 -0.24 9.49
CA GLN A 472 17.81 -1.05 9.38
C GLN A 472 16.83 -0.77 10.53
N LEU A 473 17.32 -0.65 11.77
CA LEU A 473 16.51 -0.45 12.96
C LEU A 473 15.92 0.96 13.02
N ILE A 474 16.66 1.99 12.61
CA ILE A 474 16.19 3.39 12.59
C ILE A 474 15.10 3.58 11.55
N ILE A 475 15.34 3.15 10.32
CA ILE A 475 14.32 3.26 9.27
C ILE A 475 13.08 2.47 9.68
N LYS A 476 13.26 1.27 10.28
CA LYS A 476 12.14 0.50 10.83
C LYS A 476 11.38 1.25 11.93
N SER A 477 12.06 1.96 12.82
CA SER A 477 11.44 2.80 13.86
C SER A 477 10.52 3.86 13.24
N TYR A 478 11.00 4.57 12.22
CA TYR A 478 10.19 5.55 11.49
C TYR A 478 8.99 4.93 10.77
N LEU A 479 9.18 3.80 10.10
CA LEU A 479 8.09 3.11 9.41
C LEU A 479 7.00 2.64 10.38
N LEU A 480 7.37 2.11 11.55
CA LEU A 480 6.42 1.68 12.58
C LEU A 480 5.72 2.86 13.25
N SER A 481 6.45 3.94 13.55
CA SER A 481 5.88 5.17 14.11
C SER A 481 4.87 5.81 13.16
N THR A 482 5.25 5.97 11.88
CA THR A 482 4.36 6.47 10.82
C THR A 482 3.15 5.56 10.66
N ARG A 483 3.32 4.24 10.78
CA ARG A 483 2.20 3.29 10.72
C ARG A 483 1.25 3.46 11.90
N ALA A 484 1.78 3.71 13.10
CA ALA A 484 0.99 3.93 14.30
C ALA A 484 0.20 5.25 14.21
N GLU A 485 0.81 6.32 13.69
CA GLU A 485 0.16 7.59 13.40
C GLU A 485 -1.00 7.43 12.41
N ASN A 486 -0.77 6.76 11.28
CA ASN A 486 -1.83 6.46 10.32
C ASN A 486 -3.00 5.66 10.90
N LEU A 487 -2.73 4.76 11.86
CA LEU A 487 -3.77 4.01 12.55
C LEU A 487 -4.54 4.88 13.54
N GLN A 488 -3.84 5.74 14.29
CA GLN A 488 -4.42 6.72 15.20
C GLN A 488 -5.36 7.68 14.45
N ASP A 489 -4.92 8.23 13.32
CA ASP A 489 -5.72 9.16 12.49
C ASP A 489 -6.94 8.50 11.85
N SER A 490 -6.88 7.18 11.66
CA SER A 490 -7.98 6.42 11.07
C SER A 490 -9.12 6.13 12.05
N LEU A 491 -8.89 6.35 13.35
CA LEU A 491 -9.89 6.11 14.40
C LEU A 491 -10.76 7.36 14.61
N PRO A 492 -12.06 7.20 14.93
CA PRO A 492 -12.88 8.29 15.44
C PRO A 492 -12.25 8.92 16.69
N GLU A 493 -12.45 10.23 16.92
CA GLU A 493 -11.86 10.96 18.05
C GLU A 493 -12.05 10.25 19.40
N GLU A 494 -13.26 9.71 19.65
CA GLU A 494 -13.61 8.97 20.87
C GLU A 494 -12.78 7.70 21.12
N LYS A 495 -12.17 7.14 20.07
CA LYS A 495 -11.42 5.87 20.11
C LYS A 495 -9.92 6.07 19.98
N LYS A 496 -9.45 7.32 19.84
CA LYS A 496 -8.02 7.63 19.77
C LYS A 496 -7.33 7.34 21.09
N PHE A 497 -6.08 6.92 21.02
CA PHE A 497 -5.26 6.69 22.21
C PHE A 497 -4.79 8.02 22.79
N LEU A 498 -5.15 8.29 24.05
CA LEU A 498 -4.78 9.52 24.77
C LEU A 498 -3.26 9.68 24.89
N ASP A 499 -2.55 8.62 25.29
CA ASP A 499 -1.10 8.67 25.55
C ASP A 499 -0.22 8.47 24.31
N PHE A 500 -0.82 8.30 23.12
CA PHE A 500 -0.09 7.98 21.89
C PHE A 500 1.05 8.94 21.60
N GLU A 501 0.77 10.24 21.69
CA GLU A 501 1.74 11.26 21.33
C GLU A 501 2.89 11.33 22.36
N ASN A 502 2.59 11.08 23.64
CA ASN A 502 3.59 11.01 24.69
C ASN A 502 4.50 9.81 24.50
N ASP A 503 3.96 8.62 24.29
CA ASP A 503 4.73 7.39 24.05
C ASP A 503 5.62 7.51 22.81
N ARG A 504 5.09 8.10 21.74
CA ARG A 504 5.81 8.35 20.50
C ARG A 504 6.97 9.33 20.71
N LYS A 505 6.71 10.45 21.40
CA LYS A 505 7.74 11.44 21.75
C LYS A 505 8.84 10.83 22.61
N GLN A 506 8.48 10.04 23.64
CA GLN A 506 9.45 9.34 24.48
C GLN A 506 10.35 8.39 23.68
N HIS A 507 9.77 7.62 22.76
CA HIS A 507 10.54 6.72 21.89
C HIS A 507 11.50 7.49 20.97
N MET A 508 11.03 8.58 20.36
CA MET A 508 11.84 9.40 19.46
C MET A 508 12.96 10.17 20.19
N ALA A 509 12.67 10.66 21.39
CA ALA A 509 13.67 11.31 22.26
C ALA A 509 14.75 10.31 22.68
N TRP A 510 14.35 9.10 23.11
CA TRP A 510 15.31 8.03 23.43
C TRP A 510 16.18 7.69 22.22
N LEU A 511 15.57 7.52 21.04
CA LEU A 511 16.29 7.19 19.81
C LEU A 511 17.31 8.29 19.48
N ALA A 512 16.93 9.56 19.55
CA ALA A 512 17.85 10.65 19.28
C ALA A 512 19.00 10.70 20.30
N SER A 513 18.72 10.51 21.58
CA SER A 513 19.75 10.46 22.64
C SER A 513 20.77 9.33 22.40
N TYR A 514 20.32 8.17 21.93
CA TYR A 514 21.17 7.06 21.54
C TYR A 514 22.05 7.43 20.32
N LEU A 515 21.46 8.08 19.31
CA LEU A 515 22.16 8.46 18.09
C LEU A 515 23.21 9.55 18.30
N VAL A 516 22.96 10.48 19.22
CA VAL A 516 23.96 11.48 19.66
C VAL A 516 25.18 10.79 20.25
N LYS A 517 25.03 9.67 20.96
CA LYS A 517 26.19 8.88 21.43
C LYS A 517 26.88 8.16 20.28
N TYR A 518 26.10 7.54 19.40
CA TYR A 518 26.61 6.78 18.25
C TYR A 518 27.45 7.62 17.28
N LEU A 519 27.07 8.87 17.01
CA LEU A 519 27.72 9.67 15.98
C LEU A 519 29.09 10.24 16.41
N PHE A 520 29.39 10.17 17.69
CA PHE A 520 30.59 10.74 18.34
C PHE A 520 31.49 9.68 19.01
N VAL A 521 31.19 8.40 18.78
CA VAL A 521 32.03 7.23 19.11
C VAL A 521 32.49 6.60 17.80
#